data_AF-A0A2P8K6T0-F1
#
_entry.id   AF-A0A2P8K6T0-F1
#
_cell.length_a   1.000
_cell.length_b   1.000
_cell.length_c   1.000
_cell.angle_alpha   90.00
_cell.angle_beta   90.00
_cell.angle_gamma   90.00
#
_symmetry.space_group_name_H-M   'P 1'
#
loop_
_entity.id
_entity.type
_entity.pdbx_description
1 polymer ?
#
loop_
_entity_poly.entity_id
_entity_poly.type
_entity_poly.pdbx_seq_one_letter_code
_entity_poly.pdbx_strand_id
1 'polypeptide(L)' 'AQASVVFDVVALPAETPLIRLAQQRGKQTISGAEVIALQAVEQFALYTGVRPDSALVAEASAFARS' A
#
# COMPACT_ATOMS: atom_id res chain seq x y z
N ALA A 1 -18.10 20.52 -0.98
CA ALA A 1 -16.79 20.19 -0.38
C ALA A 1 -15.94 19.44 -1.42
N GLN A 2 -14.61 19.60 -1.40
CA GLN A 2 -13.70 18.89 -2.30
C GLN A 2 -12.69 18.09 -1.48
N ALA A 3 -12.45 16.83 -1.83
CA ALA A 3 -11.51 15.97 -1.11
C ALA A 3 -10.05 16.43 -1.33
N SER A 4 -9.24 16.28 -0.29
CA SER A 4 -7.78 16.47 -0.31
C SER A 4 -7.02 15.14 -0.44
N VAL A 5 -7.57 14.07 0.15
CA VAL A 5 -6.96 12.73 0.19
C VAL A 5 -7.99 11.68 -0.23
N VAL A 6 -7.53 10.67 -0.97
CA VAL A 6 -8.30 9.47 -1.32
C VAL A 6 -7.56 8.25 -0.80
N PHE A 7 -8.20 7.51 0.10
CA PHE A 7 -7.68 6.26 0.64
C PHE A 7 -8.56 5.11 0.14
N ASP A 8 -7.99 4.25 -0.71
CA ASP A 8 -8.64 3.07 -1.26
C ASP A 8 -7.95 1.81 -0.73
N VAL A 9 -8.70 0.89 -0.13
CA VAL A 9 -8.18 -0.31 0.53
C VAL A 9 -8.15 -1.53 -0.41
N VAL A 10 -8.62 -1.37 -1.66
CA VAL A 10 -8.46 -2.43 -2.68
C VAL A 10 -6.97 -2.64 -2.95
N ALA A 11 -6.48 -3.85 -2.67
CA ALA A 11 -5.06 -4.20 -2.82
C ALA A 11 -4.68 -4.68 -4.23
N LEU A 12 -5.63 -5.33 -4.95
CA LEU A 12 -5.40 -5.81 -6.30
C LEU A 12 -6.66 -5.63 -7.18
N PRO A 13 -6.59 -4.87 -8.28
CA PRO A 13 -5.47 -4.02 -8.70
C PRO A 13 -5.33 -2.78 -7.79
N ALA A 14 -4.10 -2.33 -7.54
CA ALA A 14 -3.83 -1.13 -6.74
C ALA A 14 -4.33 0.17 -7.41
N GLU A 15 -4.25 0.23 -8.74
CA GLU A 15 -4.73 1.35 -9.56
C GLU A 15 -6.22 1.20 -9.87
N THR A 16 -7.07 1.41 -8.86
CA THR A 16 -8.52 1.40 -9.05
C THR A 16 -9.00 2.61 -9.87
N PRO A 17 -10.20 2.58 -10.47
CA PRO A 17 -10.77 3.77 -11.09
C PRO A 17 -10.82 4.99 -10.17
N LEU A 18 -11.02 4.77 -8.86
CA LEU A 18 -11.03 5.83 -7.85
C LEU A 18 -9.63 6.45 -7.67
N ILE A 19 -8.60 5.62 -7.50
CA ILE A 19 -7.21 6.06 -7.35
C ILE A 19 -6.74 6.82 -8.60
N ARG A 20 -7.00 6.27 -9.80
CA ARG A 20 -6.63 6.95 -11.06
C ARG A 20 -7.28 8.32 -11.18
N LEU A 21 -8.57 8.43 -10.85
CA LEU A 21 -9.27 9.72 -10.90
C LEU A 21 -8.71 10.70 -9.86
N ALA A 22 -8.37 10.22 -8.66
CA ALA A 22 -7.77 11.04 -7.61
C ALA A 22 -6.40 11.61 -8.04
N GLN A 23 -5.53 10.77 -8.61
CA GLN A 23 -4.23 11.17 -9.16
C GLN A 23 -4.39 12.20 -10.29
N GLN A 24 -5.31 11.96 -11.24
CA GLN A 24 -5.62 12.91 -12.34
C GLN A 24 -6.09 14.27 -11.83
N ARG A 25 -6.65 14.32 -10.62
CA ARG A 25 -7.12 15.56 -9.97
C ARG A 25 -6.13 16.12 -8.95
N GLY A 26 -4.89 15.63 -8.98
CA GLY A 26 -3.81 16.08 -8.08
C GLY A 26 -4.11 15.86 -6.60
N LYS A 27 -4.89 14.82 -6.29
CA LYS A 27 -5.22 14.46 -4.91
C LYS A 27 -4.17 13.50 -4.37
N GLN A 28 -3.86 13.62 -3.08
CA GLN A 28 -3.03 12.64 -2.41
C GLN A 28 -3.77 11.30 -2.37
N THR A 29 -3.07 10.21 -2.67
CA THR A 29 -3.63 8.86 -2.67
C THR A 29 -2.89 7.97 -1.67
N ILE A 30 -3.64 7.09 -1.00
CA ILE A 30 -3.11 5.98 -0.20
C ILE A 30 -3.75 4.71 -0.75
N SER A 31 -2.94 3.74 -1.17
CA SER A 31 -3.42 2.51 -1.83
C SER A 31 -3.49 1.30 -0.90
N GLY A 32 -4.37 0.34 -1.20
CA GLY A 32 -4.48 -0.91 -0.47
C GLY A 32 -3.24 -1.80 -0.60
N ALA A 33 -2.43 -1.60 -1.64
CA ALA A 33 -1.16 -2.30 -1.83
C ALA A 33 -0.09 -1.87 -0.81
N GLU A 34 -0.13 -0.62 -0.34
CA GLU A 34 0.73 -0.17 0.77
C GLU A 34 0.23 -0.71 2.10
N VAL A 35 -1.09 -0.75 2.30
CA VAL A 35 -1.71 -1.28 3.52
C VAL A 35 -1.39 -2.77 3.70
N ILE A 36 -1.56 -3.58 2.65
CA ILE A 36 -1.32 -5.03 2.72
C ILE A 36 0.14 -5.36 3.02
N ALA A 37 1.09 -4.55 2.52
CA ALA A 37 2.50 -4.71 2.81
C ALA A 37 2.83 -4.33 4.26
N LEU A 38 2.37 -3.16 4.72
CA LEU A 38 2.64 -2.68 6.07
C LEU A 38 2.05 -3.60 7.15
N GLN A 39 0.80 -4.06 6.98
CA GLN A 39 0.19 -4.98 7.95
C GLN A 39 0.98 -6.30 8.04
N ALA A 40 1.51 -6.80 6.92
CA ALA A 40 2.29 -8.04 6.89
C ALA A 40 3.65 -7.88 7.60
N VAL A 41 4.28 -6.69 7.50
CA VAL A 41 5.51 -6.37 8.25
C VAL A 41 5.25 -6.39 9.75
N GLU A 42 4.15 -5.80 10.20
CA GLU A 42 3.79 -5.81 11.63
C GLU A 42 3.56 -7.24 12.14
N GLN A 43 2.85 -8.07 11.37
CA GLN A 43 2.67 -9.49 11.69
C GLN A 43 4.00 -10.24 11.73
N PHE A 44 4.86 -10.05 10.74
CA PHE A 44 6.18 -10.68 10.67
C PHE A 44 7.03 -10.32 11.90
N ALA A 45 7.05 -9.05 12.29
CA ALA A 45 7.77 -8.60 13.48
C ALA A 45 7.21 -9.20 14.77
N LEU A 46 5.88 -9.28 14.91
CA LEU A 46 5.24 -9.91 16.06
C LEU A 46 5.54 -11.41 16.16
N TYR A 47 5.60 -12.11 15.03
CA TYR A 47 5.83 -13.56 15.02
C TYR A 47 7.30 -13.96 15.17
N THR A 48 8.22 -13.15 14.63
CA THR A 48 9.65 -13.50 14.55
C THR A 48 10.53 -12.70 15.50
N GLY A 49 10.04 -11.58 16.02
CA GLY A 49 10.86 -10.60 16.74
C GLY A 49 11.81 -9.79 15.83
N VAL A 50 11.78 -10.01 14.51
CA VAL A 50 12.65 -9.33 13.54
C VAL A 50 11.86 -8.31 12.75
N ARG A 51 12.30 -7.06 12.73
CA ARG A 51 11.76 -6.03 11.84
C ARG A 51 12.66 -5.88 10.60
N PRO A 52 12.20 -6.29 9.41
CA PRO A 52 12.97 -6.08 8.17
C PRO A 52 13.06 -4.58 7.85
N ASP A 53 14.14 -4.19 7.16
CA ASP A 53 14.27 -2.83 6.66
C ASP A 53 13.31 -2.57 5.48
N SER A 54 13.11 -1.29 5.15
CA SER A 54 12.19 -0.88 4.09
C SER A 54 12.56 -1.40 2.70
N ALA A 55 13.85 -1.65 2.43
CA ALA A 55 14.30 -2.12 1.13
C ALA A 55 13.91 -3.58 0.92
N LEU A 56 14.12 -4.43 1.93
CA LEU A 56 13.71 -5.83 1.92
C LEU A 56 12.19 -5.98 1.85
N VAL A 57 11.44 -5.12 2.54
CA VAL A 57 9.97 -5.10 2.45
C VAL A 57 9.51 -4.74 1.04
N ALA A 58 10.16 -3.76 0.38
CA ALA A 58 9.83 -3.38 -0.98
C ALA A 58 10.09 -4.52 -1.99
N GLU A 59 11.23 -5.21 -1.85
CA GLU A 59 11.58 -6.38 -2.65
C GLU A 59 10.58 -7.52 -2.47
N ALA A 60 10.30 -7.92 -1.21
CA ALA A 60 9.34 -8.98 -0.91
C ALA A 60 7.93 -8.65 -1.42
N SER A 61 7.53 -7.38 -1.31
CA SER A 61 6.24 -6.91 -1.82
C SER A 61 6.16 -6.95 -3.34
N ALA A 62 7.26 -6.64 -4.05
CA ALA A 62 7.32 -6.75 -5.50
C ALA A 62 7.23 -8.22 -5.95
N PHE A 63 7.95 -9.11 -5.28
CA PHE A 63 7.90 -10.55 -5.52
C PHE A 63 6.52 -11.15 -5.28
N ALA A 64 5.83 -10.76 -4.19
CA ALA A 64 4.49 -11.29 -3.89
C ALA A 64 3.39 -10.84 -4.87
N ARG A 65 3.67 -9.86 -5.74
CA ARG A 65 2.74 -9.31 -6.73
C ARG A 65 3.03 -9.76 -8.17
N SER A 66 4.13 -10.47 -8.41
CA SER A 66 4.45 -11.09 -9.72
C SER A 66 3.67 -12.37 -9.93
#